data_AF-A0A096FCN8-F1
#
_entry.id   AF-A0A096FCN8-F1
#
_cell.length_a   1.000
_cell.length_b   1.000
_cell.length_c   1.000
_cell.angle_alpha   90.00
_cell.angle_beta   90.00
_cell.angle_gamma   90.00
#
_symmetry.space_group_name_H-M   'P 1'
#
loop_
_entity.id
_entity.type
_entity.pdbx_description
1 polymer ?
#
loop_
_entity_poly.entity_id
_entity_poly.type
_entity_poly.pdbx_seq_one_letter_code
_entity_poly.pdbx_strand_id
1 'polypeptide(L)' 'MIFGYTEEQLAHFFLTWGVGAFILFMVFIILQLARQSKAGKFGTFVIFLGLGVGFVGYLAKIIIQWWIESR' A
#
# COMPACT_ATOMS: atom_id res chain seq x y z
N MET A 1 7.10 3.51 28.42
CA MET A 1 6.30 4.73 28.10
C MET A 1 7.20 5.72 27.37
N ILE A 2 6.95 5.93 26.08
CA ILE A 2 7.67 6.90 25.25
C ILE A 2 6.65 8.00 24.89
N PHE A 3 6.96 9.27 25.16
CA PHE A 3 6.07 10.42 24.92
C PHE A 3 4.67 10.35 25.58
N GLY A 4 4.52 9.62 26.71
CA GLY A 4 3.24 9.49 27.41
C GLY A 4 2.25 8.51 26.77
N TYR A 5 2.62 7.84 25.68
CA TYR A 5 1.88 6.73 25.09
C TYR A 5 2.52 5.38 25.46
N THR A 6 1.70 4.33 25.46
CA THR A 6 2.20 2.95 25.50
C THR A 6 2.94 2.66 24.20
N GLU A 7 4.00 1.84 24.27
CA GLU A 7 4.75 1.42 23.09
C GLU A 7 3.84 0.72 22.07
N GLU A 8 2.84 -0.01 22.57
CA GLU A 8 1.80 -0.65 21.77
C GLU A 8 0.93 0.35 20.99
N GLN A 9 0.49 1.45 21.61
CA GLN A 9 -0.30 2.49 20.92
C GLN A 9 0.50 3.17 19.81
N LEU A 10 1.77 3.50 20.08
CA LEU A 10 2.62 4.14 19.10
C LEU A 10 2.91 3.19 17.92
N ALA A 11 3.16 1.91 18.20
CA ALA A 11 3.36 0.88 17.19
C ALA A 11 2.10 0.69 16.32
N HIS A 12 0.93 0.59 16.94
CA HIS A 12 -0.34 0.44 16.21
C HIS A 12 -0.63 1.64 15.31
N PHE A 13 -0.37 2.86 15.81
CA PHE A 13 -0.52 4.09 15.01
C PHE A 13 0.38 4.08 13.77
N PHE A 14 1.68 3.76 13.93
CA PHE A 14 2.62 3.66 12.81
C PHE A 14 2.29 2.52 11.85
N LEU A 15 1.86 1.36 12.36
CA LEU A 15 1.47 0.23 11.51
C LEU A 15 0.24 0.54 10.68
N THR A 16 -0.70 1.32 11.20
CA THR A 16 -1.92 1.68 10.47
C THR A 16 -1.65 2.81 9.48
N TRP A 17 -1.16 3.95 9.98
CA TRP A 17 -0.99 5.16 9.18
C TRP A 17 0.29 5.16 8.36
N GLY A 18 1.40 4.67 8.93
CA GLY A 18 2.70 4.61 8.26
C GLY A 18 2.71 3.62 7.10
N VAL A 19 2.15 2.42 7.28
CA VAL A 19 2.03 1.43 6.19
C VAL A 19 1.06 1.92 5.12
N GLY A 20 -0.09 2.51 5.51
CA GLY A 20 -1.04 3.09 4.57
C GLY A 20 -0.41 4.20 3.71
N ALA A 21 0.33 5.13 4.34
CA ALA A 21 1.06 6.19 3.64
C ALA A 21 2.15 5.64 2.72
N PHE A 22 2.86 4.59 3.15
CA PHE A 22 3.89 3.94 2.35
C PHE A 22 3.34 3.29 1.08
N ILE A 23 2.19 2.61 1.17
CA ILE A 23 1.51 2.03 -0.01
C ILE A 23 1.04 3.11 -0.98
N LEU A 24 0.46 4.20 -0.47
CA LEU A 24 0.09 5.36 -1.29
C LEU A 24 1.30 5.92 -2.05
N PHE A 25 2.44 6.04 -1.38
CA PHE A 25 3.67 6.49 -2.01
C PHE A 25 4.17 5.52 -3.09
N MET A 26 4.08 4.20 -2.87
CA MET A 26 4.42 3.20 -3.90
C MET A 26 3.55 3.36 -5.16
N VAL A 27 2.24 3.54 -5.00
CA VAL A 27 1.33 3.78 -6.13
C VAL A 27 1.69 5.07 -6.87
N PHE A 28 2.02 6.14 -6.14
CA PHE A 28 2.47 7.39 -6.73
C PHE A 28 3.73 7.22 -7.58
N ILE A 29 4.73 6.48 -7.08
CA ILE A 29 5.97 6.21 -7.83
C ILE A 29 5.67 5.37 -9.08
N ILE A 30 4.81 4.36 -9.00
CA ILE A 30 4.44 3.52 -10.16
C ILE A 30 3.76 4.37 -11.24
N LEU A 31 2.87 5.30 -10.85
CA LEU A 31 2.24 6.23 -11.78
C LEU A 31 3.24 7.20 -12.41
N GLN A 32 4.17 7.73 -11.62
CA GLN A 32 5.24 8.58 -12.12
C GLN A 32 6.15 7.83 -13.10
N LEU A 33 6.53 6.60 -12.76
CA LEU A 33 7.37 5.74 -13.60
C LEU A 33 6.68 5.40 -14.92
N ALA A 34 5.40 5.02 -14.89
CA ALA A 34 4.62 4.75 -16.10
C ALA A 34 4.60 5.95 -17.06
N ARG A 35 4.46 7.18 -16.51
CA ARG A 35 4.55 8.42 -17.30
C ARG A 35 5.95 8.68 -17.83
N GLN A 36 6.98 8.53 -16.99
CA GLN A 36 8.37 8.81 -17.35
C GLN A 36 8.92 7.82 -18.38
N SER A 37 8.52 6.54 -18.29
CA SER A 37 8.88 5.49 -19.24
C SER A 37 8.17 5.64 -20.60
N LYS A 38 7.32 6.66 -20.81
CA LYS A 38 6.43 6.81 -21.98
C LYS A 38 5.71 5.49 -22.28
N ALA A 39 5.37 4.76 -21.24
CA ALA A 39 4.79 3.45 -21.37
C ALA A 39 3.39 3.67 -21.96
N GLY A 40 3.19 3.31 -23.24
CA GLY A 40 1.90 3.42 -23.89
C GLY A 40 0.81 2.65 -23.14
N LYS A 41 -0.40 2.59 -23.68
CA LYS A 41 -1.54 1.91 -23.02
C LYS A 41 -1.18 0.49 -22.52
N PHE A 42 -0.42 -0.25 -23.32
CA PHE A 42 0.05 -1.59 -22.97
C PHE A 42 1.21 -1.59 -21.97
N GLY A 43 2.15 -0.65 -22.07
CA GLY A 43 3.28 -0.56 -21.15
C GLY A 43 2.87 -0.18 -19.73
N THR A 44 1.93 0.76 -19.58
CA THR A 44 1.38 1.11 -18.26
C THR A 44 0.67 -0.08 -17.62
N PHE A 45 -0.03 -0.90 -18.40
CA PHE A 45 -0.67 -2.13 -17.92
C PHE A 45 0.36 -3.14 -17.40
N VAL A 46 1.45 -3.37 -18.14
CA VAL A 46 2.53 -4.27 -17.72
C VAL A 46 3.25 -3.75 -16.47
N ILE A 47 3.49 -2.44 -16.38
CA ILE A 47 4.10 -1.82 -15.19
C ILE A 47 3.19 -1.98 -13.96
N PHE A 48 1.89 -1.77 -14.11
CA PHE A 48 0.92 -1.99 -13.04
C PHE A 48 0.82 -3.46 -12.63
N LEU A 49 0.88 -4.40 -13.57
CA LEU A 49 0.90 -5.83 -13.26
C LEU A 49 2.21 -6.27 -12.62
N GLY A 50 3.36 -5.88 -13.14
CA GLY A 50 4.65 -6.31 -12.62
C GLY A 50 4.98 -5.72 -11.26
N LEU A 51 4.75 -4.41 -11.06
CA LEU A 51 5.09 -3.71 -9.82
C LEU A 51 3.91 -3.64 -8.84
N GLY A 52 2.68 -3.58 -9.35
CA GLY A 52 1.51 -3.34 -8.52
C GLY A 52 0.87 -4.57 -7.88
N VAL A 53 1.10 -5.77 -8.41
CA VAL A 53 0.53 -7.01 -7.86
C VAL A 53 0.88 -7.22 -6.39
N GLY A 54 2.09 -6.82 -5.96
CA GLY A 54 2.52 -6.96 -4.56
C GLY A 54 1.64 -6.19 -3.57
N PHE A 55 1.43 -4.89 -3.80
CA PHE A 55 0.60 -4.07 -2.91
C PHE A 55 -0.90 -4.35 -3.11
N VAL A 56 -1.33 -4.75 -4.32
CA VAL A 56 -2.72 -5.15 -4.60
C VAL A 56 -3.07 -6.43 -3.83
N GLY A 57 -2.17 -7.41 -3.76
CA GLY A 57 -2.36 -8.62 -2.96
C GLY A 57 -2.45 -8.32 -1.46
N TYR A 58 -1.64 -7.37 -0.97
CA TYR A 58 -1.74 -6.90 0.41
C TYR A 58 -3.09 -6.22 0.71
N LEU A 59 -3.57 -5.35 -0.18
CA LEU A 59 -4.90 -4.73 -0.04
C LEU A 59 -6.02 -5.77 -0.08
N ALA A 60 -5.93 -6.77 -0.96
CA ALA A 60 -6.89 -7.87 -1.02
C ALA A 60 -6.93 -8.64 0.31
N LYS A 61 -5.77 -8.95 0.91
CA LYS A 61 -5.68 -9.57 2.23
C LYS A 61 -6.42 -8.75 3.30
N ILE A 62 -6.21 -7.43 3.35
CA ILE A 62 -6.89 -6.56 4.33
C ILE A 62 -8.40 -6.62 4.15
N ILE A 63 -8.90 -6.52 2.91
CA ILE A 63 -10.34 -6.55 2.62
C ILE A 63 -10.93 -7.90 3.01
N ILE A 64 -10.25 -9.00 2.68
CA ILE A 64 -10.69 -10.36 3.04
C ILE A 64 -10.72 -10.51 4.56
N GLN A 65 -9.67 -10.06 5.25
CA GLN A 65 -9.62 -10.11 6.71
C GLN A 65 -10.77 -9.31 7.33
N TRP A 66 -11.03 -8.10 6.85
CA TRP A 66 -12.15 -7.27 7.32
C TRP A 66 -13.51 -7.93 7.08
N TRP A 67 -13.68 -8.63 5.96
CA TRP A 67 -14.91 -9.36 5.64
C TRP A 67 -15.10 -10.60 6.53
N ILE A 68 -14.03 -11.33 6.82
CA ILE A 68 -14.06 -12.50 7.72
C ILE A 68 -14.31 -12.05 9.17
N GLU A 69 -13.68 -10.97 9.61
CA GLU A 69 -13.76 -10.48 10.99
C GLU A 69 -15.09 -9.74 11.27
N SER A 70 -15.80 -9.30 10.23
CA SER A 70 -17.18 -8.79 10.31
C SER A 70 -18.26 -9.88 10.38
N ARG A 71 -17.90 -11.17 10.33
CA ARG A 71 -18.81 -12.31 10.41
C ARG A 71 -18.70 -13.01 11.76
#